data_AF-A0A659UP33-F1
#
_entry.id   AF-A0A659UP33-F1
#
_cell.length_a   1.000
_cell.length_b   1.000
_cell.length_c   1.000
_cell.angle_alpha   90.00
_cell.angle_beta   90.00
_cell.angle_gamma   90.00
#
_symmetry.space_group_name_H-M   'P 1'
#
loop_
_entity.id
_entity.type
_entity.pdbx_description
1 polymer ?
#
loop_
_entity_poly.entity_id
_entity_poly.type
_entity_poly.pdbx_seq_one_letter_code
_entity_poly.pdbx_strand_id
1 'polypeptide(L)'
;RPLSGSEIACLHSHRACWTIIAKGDAPYGVVFEDAMVFSGKAGALLGDTSWVPADADVVKLETFFSRTVIQRRRTSARNGFSMVRLRKGHPGAGGYLLSRQTACDFLEATAQVNIA
;
A
#
# COMPACT_ATOMS: atom_id res chain seq x y z
N ARG A 1 21.56 4.42 -8.21
CA ARG A 1 22.15 3.53 -7.19
C ARG A 1 21.54 2.15 -7.38
N PRO A 2 22.32 1.06 -7.48
CA PRO A 2 21.77 -0.29 -7.42
C PRO A 2 21.05 -0.55 -6.08
N LEU A 3 20.09 -1.47 -6.07
CA LEU A 3 19.45 -1.91 -4.84
C LEU A 3 20.43 -2.77 -4.02
N SER A 4 20.40 -2.66 -2.70
CA SER A 4 21.09 -3.61 -1.84
C SER A 4 20.40 -4.98 -1.89
N GLY A 5 21.10 -6.04 -1.50
CA GLY A 5 20.49 -7.38 -1.37
C GLY A 5 19.28 -7.39 -0.43
N SER A 6 19.29 -6.57 0.63
CA SER A 6 18.14 -6.41 1.53
C SER A 6 16.95 -5.70 0.87
N GLU A 7 17.19 -4.69 0.04
CA GLU A 7 16.14 -4.00 -0.72
C GLU A 7 15.53 -4.94 -1.78
N ILE A 8 16.36 -5.77 -2.43
CA ILE A 8 15.91 -6.80 -3.38
C ILE A 8 15.06 -7.86 -2.66
N ALA A 9 15.53 -8.38 -1.52
CA ALA A 9 14.78 -9.34 -0.72
C ALA A 9 13.43 -8.78 -0.25
N CYS A 10 13.40 -7.53 0.21
CA CYS A 10 12.18 -6.84 0.59
C CYS A 10 11.20 -6.73 -0.58
N LEU A 11 11.68 -6.33 -1.77
CA LEU A 11 10.84 -6.31 -2.97
C LEU A 11 10.28 -7.69 -3.34
N HIS A 12 11.07 -8.77 -3.22
CA HIS A 12 10.58 -10.13 -3.48
C HIS A 12 9.47 -10.55 -2.51
N SER A 13 9.57 -10.19 -1.23
CA SER A 13 8.50 -10.42 -0.25
C SER A 13 7.22 -9.70 -0.66
N HIS A 14 7.30 -8.44 -1.08
CA HIS A 14 6.13 -7.72 -1.59
C HIS A 14 5.58 -8.32 -2.88
N ARG A 15 6.43 -8.75 -3.82
CA ARG A 15 6.00 -9.48 -5.04
C ARG A 15 5.27 -10.77 -4.71
N ALA A 16 5.68 -11.50 -3.66
CA ALA A 16 4.94 -12.67 -3.19
C ALA A 16 3.53 -12.29 -2.70
N CYS A 17 3.40 -11.22 -1.91
CA CYS A 17 2.09 -10.69 -1.50
C CYS A 17 1.24 -10.24 -2.70
N TRP A 18 1.80 -9.50 -3.65
CA TRP A 18 1.09 -9.08 -4.86
C TRP A 18 0.63 -10.27 -5.70
N THR A 19 1.43 -11.33 -5.78
CA THR A 19 1.04 -12.57 -6.46
C THR A 19 -0.19 -13.22 -5.81
N ILE A 20 -0.25 -13.23 -4.47
CA ILE A 20 -1.41 -13.74 -3.73
C ILE A 20 -2.65 -12.88 -4.04
N ILE A 21 -2.51 -11.55 -4.01
CA ILE A 21 -3.60 -10.62 -4.28
C ILE A 21 -4.08 -10.75 -5.73
N ALA A 22 -3.17 -10.77 -6.70
CA ALA A 22 -3.47 -10.89 -8.13
C ALA A 22 -4.22 -12.18 -8.48
N LYS A 23 -3.89 -13.29 -7.80
CA LYS A 23 -4.55 -14.59 -7.98
C LYS A 23 -5.87 -14.72 -7.22
N GLY A 24 -6.17 -13.81 -6.30
CA GLY A 24 -7.38 -13.84 -5.51
C GLY A 24 -8.61 -13.27 -6.23
N ASP A 25 -9.79 -13.54 -5.66
CA ASP A 25 -11.07 -13.02 -6.16
C ASP A 25 -11.46 -11.69 -5.52
N ALA A 26 -10.80 -11.31 -4.42
CA ALA A 26 -11.06 -10.04 -3.76
C ALA A 26 -10.64 -8.85 -4.65
N PRO A 27 -11.43 -7.77 -4.72
CA PRO A 27 -11.12 -6.60 -5.55
C PRO A 27 -9.89 -5.83 -5.05
N TYR A 28 -9.56 -5.96 -3.77
CA TYR A 28 -8.45 -5.29 -3.11
C TYR A 28 -7.70 -6.27 -2.20
N GLY A 29 -6.42 -5.99 -1.99
CA GLY A 29 -5.61 -6.62 -0.96
C GLY A 29 -4.88 -5.59 -0.12
N VAL A 30 -4.45 -5.99 1.07
CA VAL A 30 -3.69 -5.14 1.98
C VAL A 30 -2.42 -5.87 2.40
N VAL A 31 -1.29 -5.18 2.33
CA VAL A 31 0.03 -5.69 2.71
C VAL A 31 0.51 -4.91 3.92
N PHE A 32 0.98 -5.61 4.94
CA PHE A 32 1.60 -5.02 6.13
C PHE A 32 2.93 -5.71 6.43
N GLU A 33 3.93 -4.93 6.85
CA GLU A 33 5.15 -5.43 7.48
C GLU A 33 4.89 -5.78 8.96
N ASP A 34 5.81 -6.53 9.56
CA ASP A 34 5.72 -7.04 10.94
C ASP A 34 5.79 -5.95 12.02
N ALA A 35 6.40 -4.80 11.71
CA ALA A 35 6.56 -3.68 12.64
C ALA A 35 5.34 -2.74 12.73
N MET A 36 4.20 -3.10 12.11
CA MET A 36 3.02 -2.24 12.07
C MET A 36 2.22 -2.28 13.38
N VAL A 37 1.90 -1.09 13.91
CA VAL A 37 1.00 -0.93 15.07
C VAL A 37 -0.37 -0.46 14.59
N PHE A 38 -1.40 -1.23 14.90
CA PHE A 38 -2.77 -0.96 14.47
C PHE A 38 -3.55 -0.14 15.48
N SER A 39 -4.39 0.77 14.99
CA SER A 39 -5.49 1.31 15.78
C SER A 39 -6.46 0.19 16.15
N GLY A 40 -7.07 0.25 17.34
CA GLY A 40 -8.16 -0.66 17.72
C GLY A 40 -9.38 -0.60 16.77
N LYS A 41 -9.47 0.44 15.91
CA LYS A 41 -10.51 0.57 14.88
C LYS A 41 -10.11 0.02 13.51
N ALA A 42 -8.90 -0.50 13.35
CA ALA A 42 -8.38 -0.94 12.05
C ALA A 42 -9.22 -2.06 11.44
N GLY A 43 -9.65 -3.06 12.23
CA GLY A 43 -10.48 -4.16 11.73
C GLY A 43 -11.79 -3.66 11.10
N ALA A 44 -12.46 -2.69 11.74
CA ALA A 44 -13.68 -2.10 11.20
C ALA A 44 -13.46 -1.32 9.90
N LEU A 45 -12.31 -0.67 9.74
CA LEU A 45 -11.95 0.01 8.48
C LEU A 45 -11.63 -1.00 7.37
N LEU A 46 -10.84 -2.03 7.67
CA LEU A 46 -10.36 -3.01 6.70
C LEU A 46 -11.44 -4.00 6.25
N GLY A 47 -12.49 -4.19 7.04
CA GLY A 47 -13.64 -5.04 6.69
C GLY A 47 -14.61 -4.43 5.68
N ASP A 48 -14.32 -3.24 5.14
CA ASP A 48 -15.18 -2.49 4.24
C ASP A 48 -14.32 -1.80 3.18
N THR A 49 -14.70 -1.86 1.91
CA THR A 49 -13.97 -1.21 0.81
C THR A 49 -14.65 0.08 0.33
N SER A 50 -15.83 0.42 0.82
CA SER A 50 -16.60 1.59 0.38
C SER A 50 -15.95 2.93 0.72
N TRP A 51 -14.91 2.94 1.56
CA TRP A 51 -14.12 4.12 1.85
C TRP A 51 -12.97 4.34 0.84
N VAL A 52 -12.60 3.33 0.05
CA VAL A 52 -11.50 3.39 -0.91
C VAL A 52 -11.89 4.29 -2.09
N PRO A 53 -11.09 5.32 -2.45
CA PRO A 53 -11.41 6.17 -3.60
C PRO A 53 -11.34 5.39 -4.91
N ALA A 54 -12.28 5.63 -5.82
CA ALA A 54 -12.32 4.96 -7.11
C ALA A 54 -11.10 5.30 -8.00
N ASP A 55 -10.44 6.43 -7.76
CA ASP A 55 -9.26 6.90 -8.49
C ASP A 55 -7.93 6.59 -7.77
N ALA A 56 -7.96 5.72 -6.75
CA ALA A 56 -6.77 5.32 -5.99
C ALA A 56 -6.31 3.92 -6.39
N ASP A 57 -5.15 3.85 -7.04
CA ASP A 57 -4.45 2.57 -7.28
C ASP A 57 -3.91 1.98 -5.97
N VAL A 58 -3.39 2.87 -5.12
CA VAL A 58 -2.81 2.55 -3.81
C VAL A 58 -3.31 3.52 -2.75
N VAL A 59 -3.75 2.98 -1.62
CA VAL A 59 -3.95 3.74 -0.38
C VAL A 59 -2.85 3.37 0.62
N LYS A 60 -2.09 4.38 1.02
CA LYS A 60 -1.05 4.29 2.03
C LYS A 60 -1.68 4.22 3.44
N LEU A 61 -1.32 3.21 4.23
CA LEU A 61 -1.88 2.91 5.57
C LEU A 61 -0.82 2.99 6.68
N GLU A 62 0.35 3.52 6.38
CA GLU A 62 1.48 3.74 7.26
C GLU A 62 1.92 5.21 7.30
N THR A 63 2.64 5.54 8.36
CA THR A 63 3.39 6.78 8.47
C THR A 63 4.66 6.52 9.28
N PHE A 64 5.74 7.21 8.91
CA PHE A 64 6.96 7.28 9.71
C PHE A 64 7.26 8.74 10.08
N PHE A 65 6.21 9.58 10.11
CA PHE A 65 6.22 10.98 10.55
C PHE A 65 7.16 11.90 9.75
N SER A 66 7.46 11.54 8.50
CA SER A 66 8.19 12.42 7.60
C SER A 66 7.29 13.48 6.96
N ARG A 67 7.83 14.68 6.78
CA ARG A 67 7.11 15.78 6.13
C ARG A 67 6.96 15.49 4.64
N THR A 68 5.74 15.64 4.13
CA THR A 68 5.44 15.58 2.71
C THR A 68 4.35 16.59 2.33
N VAL A 69 4.13 16.77 1.03
CA VAL A 69 3.07 17.64 0.51
C VAL A 69 1.81 16.80 0.29
N ILE A 70 0.73 17.22 0.92
CA ILE A 70 -0.60 16.62 0.78
C ILE A 70 -1.57 17.62 0.15
N GLN A 71 -2.64 17.11 -0.43
CA GLN A 71 -3.80 17.92 -0.77
C GLN A 71 -4.42 18.48 0.51
N ARG A 72 -4.79 19.77 0.49
CA ARG A 72 -5.43 20.43 1.64
C ARG A 72 -6.78 19.79 2.00
N ARG A 73 -7.55 19.39 1.00
CA ARG A 73 -8.86 18.72 1.20
C ARG A 73 -8.64 17.34 1.78
N ARG A 74 -9.28 17.11 2.92
CA ARG A 74 -9.36 15.82 3.59
C ARG A 74 -10.70 15.16 3.27
N THR A 75 -10.68 13.86 3.06
CA THR A 75 -11.88 13.05 2.82
C THR A 75 -12.09 12.13 4.01
N SER A 76 -13.33 12.00 4.47
CA SER A 76 -13.66 11.05 5.54
C SER A 76 -13.40 9.62 5.04
N ALA A 77 -12.65 8.86 5.84
CA ALA A 77 -12.59 7.41 5.72
C ALA A 77 -13.36 6.88 6.92
N ARG A 78 -14.21 5.88 6.74
CA ARG A 78 -15.16 5.40 7.75
C ARG A 78 -14.50 5.15 9.12
N ASN A 79 -15.30 5.01 10.18
CA ASN A 79 -14.80 4.65 11.52
C ASN A 79 -13.87 5.70 12.17
N GLY A 80 -14.05 6.98 11.82
CA GLY A 80 -13.28 8.09 12.36
C GLY A 80 -11.90 8.26 11.72
N PHE A 81 -11.61 7.53 10.65
CA PHE A 81 -10.41 7.74 9.85
C PHE A 81 -10.63 8.88 8.86
N SER A 82 -9.57 9.26 8.19
CA SER A 82 -9.66 10.20 7.09
C SER A 82 -8.38 10.16 6.28
N MET A 83 -8.53 10.47 5.01
CA MET A 83 -7.47 10.37 4.03
C MET A 83 -7.22 11.71 3.37
N VAL A 84 -6.01 11.85 2.85
CA VAL A 84 -5.57 12.99 2.06
C VAL A 84 -4.77 12.47 0.88
N ARG A 85 -4.90 13.12 -0.28
CA ARG A 85 -4.10 12.74 -1.44
C ARG A 85 -2.66 13.21 -1.25
N LEU A 86 -1.70 12.30 -1.39
CA LEU A 86 -0.28 12.66 -1.46
C LEU A 86 0.00 13.39 -2.78
N ARG A 87 0.67 14.54 -2.69
CA ARG A 87 1.08 15.36 -3.86
C ARG A 87 2.58 15.33 -4.10
N LYS A 88 3.36 14.92 -3.10
CA LYS A 88 4.79 14.63 -3.20
C LYS A 88 5.06 13.22 -2.67
N GLY A 89 6.10 12.59 -3.19
CA GLY A 89 6.53 11.26 -2.76
C GLY A 89 6.73 11.19 -1.25
N HIS A 90 6.21 10.13 -0.65
CA HIS A 90 6.42 9.79 0.75
C HIS A 90 6.77 8.30 0.80
N PRO A 91 8.06 7.95 0.95
CA PRO A 91 8.56 6.59 0.77
C PRO A 91 8.02 5.61 1.83
N GLY A 92 8.43 4.35 1.77
CA GLY A 92 7.98 3.29 2.67
C GLY A 92 6.79 2.52 2.12
N ALA A 93 6.75 1.25 2.49
CA ALA A 93 5.76 0.25 2.07
C ALA A 93 5.27 -0.59 3.26
N GLY A 94 5.39 -0.06 4.49
CA GLY A 94 5.08 -0.78 5.72
C GLY A 94 3.61 -1.20 5.84
N GLY A 95 2.69 -0.48 5.19
CA GLY A 95 1.27 -0.83 5.19
C GLY A 95 0.52 -0.17 4.05
N TYR A 96 -0.05 -0.90 3.11
CA TYR A 96 -0.82 -0.30 2.03
C TYR A 96 -1.90 -1.22 1.49
N LEU A 97 -2.97 -0.61 0.99
CA LEU A 97 -4.03 -1.24 0.24
C LEU A 97 -3.81 -0.96 -1.25
N LEU A 98 -4.02 -1.97 -2.10
CA LEU A 98 -4.01 -1.83 -3.55
C LEU A 98 -5.10 -2.68 -4.20
N SER A 99 -5.53 -2.28 -5.40
CA SER A 99 -6.46 -3.07 -6.19
C SER A 99 -5.79 -4.34 -6.73
N ARG A 100 -6.60 -5.35 -7.07
CA ARG A 100 -6.11 -6.55 -7.75
C ARG A 100 -5.39 -6.21 -9.06
N GLN A 101 -5.92 -5.26 -9.84
CA GLN A 101 -5.29 -4.81 -11.08
C GLN A 101 -3.92 -4.18 -10.81
N THR A 102 -3.85 -3.27 -9.83
CA THR A 102 -2.60 -2.63 -9.43
C THR A 102 -1.56 -3.66 -8.96
N ALA A 103 -1.97 -4.75 -8.32
CA ALA A 103 -1.06 -5.84 -7.96
C ALA A 103 -0.47 -6.53 -9.20
N CYS A 104 -1.27 -6.77 -10.26
CA CYS A 104 -0.78 -7.27 -11.54
C CYS A 104 0.20 -6.29 -12.18
N ASP A 105 -0.14 -5.00 -12.21
CA ASP A 105 0.68 -3.95 -12.82
C ASP A 105 2.03 -3.85 -12.08
N PHE A 106 2.04 -3.98 -10.75
CA PHE A 106 3.27 -3.98 -9.95
C PHE A 106 4.14 -5.20 -10.22
N LEU A 107 3.54 -6.38 -10.41
CA LEU A 107 4.27 -7.59 -10.78
C LEU A 107 4.94 -7.47 -12.15
N GLU A 108 4.25 -6.89 -13.11
CA GLU A 108 4.77 -6.63 -14.45
C GLU A 108 5.89 -5.59 -14.41
N ALA A 109 5.65 -4.44 -13.80
CA ALA A 109 6.61 -3.34 -13.70
C ALA A 109 7.91 -3.74 -12.97
N THR A 110 7.85 -4.74 -12.10
CA THR A 110 9.01 -5.22 -11.33
C THR A 110 9.56 -6.56 -11.80
N ALA A 111 9.12 -7.07 -12.96
CA ALA A 111 9.52 -8.38 -13.48
C ALA A 111 11.04 -8.48 -13.78
N GLN A 112 11.68 -7.36 -14.14
CA GLN A 112 13.10 -7.30 -14.48
C GLN A 112 13.97 -6.63 -13.41
N VAL A 113 13.45 -6.45 -12.18
CA VAL A 113 14.30 -5.95 -11.10
C VAL A 113 15.29 -7.05 -10.74
N ASN A 114 16.49 -6.95 -11.30
CA ASN A 114 17.52 -7.97 -11.24
C ASN A 114 17.99 -8.23 -9.80
N ILE A 115 18.17 -9.52 -9.53
CA ILE A 115 18.86 -10.10 -8.39
C ILE A 115 20.37 -9.96 -8.68
N ALA A 116 21.06 -9.20 -7.84
CA ALA A 116 22.51 -8.96 -7.82
C ALA A 116 23.11 -8.10 -8.94
#